data_AF-A0A167U1H2-F1
#
_entry.id   AF-A0A167U1H2-F1
#
_cell.length_a   1.000
_cell.length_b   1.000
_cell.length_c   1.000
_cell.angle_alpha   90.00
_cell.angle_beta   90.00
_cell.angle_gamma   90.00
#
_symmetry.space_group_name_H-M   'P 1'
#
loop_
_entity.id
_entity.type
_entity.pdbx_description
1 polymer ?
#
loop_
_entity_poly.entity_id
_entity_poly.type
_entity_poly.pdbx_seq_one_letter_code
_entity_poly.pdbx_strand_id
1 'polypeptide(L)'
;MQNLDHATNAYLAVTLSPASAYYHNPSTLSSFHPAVHHIGQLGVLSDVQLLSIPKTEWDLSRNEITSSLRAQVGVLRVDVQEVKQRVKRGGDEL
;
A
#
# COMPACT_ATOMS: atom_id res chain seq x y z
N MET A 1 1.74 14.78 -11.21
CA MET A 1 2.64 13.89 -10.44
C MET A 1 2.02 13.73 -9.05
N GLN A 2 1.61 12.52 -8.66
CA GLN A 2 1.12 12.27 -7.31
C GLN A 2 2.33 12.38 -6.37
N ASN A 3 2.41 13.47 -5.60
CA ASN A 3 3.53 13.76 -4.71
C ASN A 3 3.35 12.95 -3.42
N LEU A 4 3.62 11.65 -3.49
CA LEU A 4 3.49 10.74 -2.37
C LEU A 4 4.59 11.05 -1.35
N ASP A 5 4.19 11.47 -0.14
CA ASP A 5 5.12 11.81 0.94
C ASP A 5 5.54 10.54 1.67
N HIS A 6 6.53 9.85 1.11
CA HIS A 6 7.11 8.63 1.70
C HIS A 6 7.95 8.89 2.96
N ALA A 7 8.16 10.17 3.31
CA ALA A 7 8.86 10.56 4.51
C ALA A 7 7.96 10.38 5.74
N THR A 8 6.70 10.79 5.65
CA THR A 8 5.71 10.71 6.74
C THR A 8 4.72 9.56 6.60
N ASN A 9 4.45 9.08 5.39
CA ASN A 9 3.48 8.01 5.15
C ASN A 9 4.13 6.78 4.53
N ALA A 10 3.71 5.61 5.00
CA ALA A 10 3.94 4.34 4.34
C ALA A 10 2.83 4.11 3.31
N TYR A 11 3.20 3.63 2.14
CA TYR A 11 2.26 3.33 1.08
C TYR A 11 2.20 1.82 0.88
N LEU A 12 1.01 1.29 0.69
CA LEU A 12 0.79 -0.13 0.42
C LEU A 12 -0.01 -0.29 -0.86
N ALA A 13 0.50 -1.12 -1.75
CA ALA A 13 -0.21 -1.61 -2.91
C ALA A 13 -0.88 -2.94 -2.55
N VAL A 14 -2.20 -2.97 -2.53
CA VAL A 14 -3.00 -4.16 -2.26
C VAL A 14 -3.59 -4.64 -3.59
N THR A 15 -3.21 -5.85 -3.98
CA THR A 15 -3.80 -6.56 -5.13
C THR A 15 -5.03 -7.30 -4.65
N LEU A 16 -6.19 -6.97 -5.20
CA LEU A 16 -7.47 -7.57 -4.87
C LEU A 16 -7.81 -8.67 -5.87
N SER A 17 -8.70 -9.59 -5.53
CA SER A 17 -9.24 -10.52 -6.52
C SER A 17 -10.42 -9.85 -7.24
N PRO A 18 -10.56 -10.01 -8.57
CA PRO A 18 -11.71 -9.48 -9.32
C PRO A 18 -13.05 -10.11 -8.91
N ALA A 19 -13.02 -11.29 -8.25
CA ALA A 19 -14.20 -11.94 -7.69
C ALA A 19 -14.61 -11.41 -6.30
N SER A 20 -13.91 -10.41 -5.76
CA SER A 20 -14.09 -9.96 -4.38
C SER A 20 -14.86 -8.65 -4.28
N ALA A 21 -15.63 -8.52 -3.20
CA ALA A 21 -16.43 -7.31 -2.94
C ALA A 21 -15.57 -6.03 -2.87
N TYR A 22 -14.31 -6.15 -2.46
CA TYR A 22 -13.33 -5.05 -2.43
C TYR A 22 -12.97 -4.53 -3.82
N TYR A 23 -13.07 -5.35 -4.87
CA TYR A 23 -12.84 -4.91 -6.25
C TYR A 23 -13.92 -3.92 -6.71
N HIS A 24 -15.17 -4.16 -6.33
CA HIS A 24 -16.29 -3.26 -6.63
C HIS A 24 -16.34 -2.04 -5.68
N ASN A 25 -15.97 -2.22 -4.42
CA ASN A 25 -16.02 -1.20 -3.38
C ASN A 25 -14.67 -1.05 -2.65
N PRO A 26 -13.65 -0.43 -3.26
CA PRO A 26 -12.32 -0.31 -2.67
C PRO A 26 -12.30 0.61 -1.44
N SER A 27 -13.27 1.51 -1.28
CA SER A 27 -13.37 2.42 -0.14
C SER A 27 -13.62 1.72 1.20
N THR A 28 -14.11 0.47 1.19
CA THR A 28 -14.26 -0.32 2.43
C THR A 28 -12.91 -0.70 3.04
N LEU A 29 -11.81 -0.65 2.27
CA LEU A 29 -10.45 -0.85 2.77
C LEU A 29 -10.06 0.20 3.84
N SER A 30 -10.54 1.43 3.72
CA SER A 30 -10.35 2.47 4.75
C SER A 30 -11.15 2.23 6.02
N SER A 31 -12.19 1.40 5.96
CA SER A 31 -12.99 1.06 7.14
C SER A 31 -12.30 0.03 8.04
N PHE A 32 -11.19 -0.58 7.60
CA PHE A 32 -10.43 -1.56 8.39
C PHE A 32 -9.66 -0.94 9.55
N HIS A 33 -9.07 0.22 9.30
CA HIS A 33 -8.22 0.86 10.29
C HIS A 33 -8.35 2.37 10.11
N PRO A 34 -8.55 3.14 11.20
CA PRO A 34 -8.69 4.59 11.12
C PRO A 34 -7.44 5.26 10.55
N ALA A 35 -6.27 4.63 10.70
CA ALA A 35 -5.02 5.11 10.11
C ALA A 35 -4.81 4.73 8.63
N VAL A 36 -5.68 3.89 8.04
CA VAL A 36 -5.58 3.47 6.63
C VAL A 36 -6.42 4.39 5.75
N HIS A 37 -5.75 5.18 4.93
CA HIS A 37 -6.39 6.05 3.96
C HIS A 37 -6.29 5.46 2.56
N HIS A 38 -7.43 5.29 1.88
CA HIS A 38 -7.47 4.87 0.49
C HIS A 38 -7.13 6.07 -0.40
N ILE A 39 -6.05 5.93 -1.18
CA ILE A 39 -5.60 6.96 -2.11
C ILE A 39 -6.28 6.77 -3.47
N GLY A 40 -6.42 5.53 -3.92
CA GLY A 40 -7.02 5.19 -5.22
C GLY A 40 -6.35 3.99 -5.86
N GLN A 41 -6.54 3.81 -7.17
CA GLN A 41 -5.89 2.73 -7.92
C GLN A 41 -4.43 3.07 -8.25
N LEU A 42 -3.56 2.06 -8.26
CA LEU A 42 -2.14 2.24 -8.57
C LEU A 42 -1.91 2.22 -10.09
N GLY A 43 -1.81 3.42 -10.68
CA GLY A 43 -1.51 3.57 -12.10
C GLY A 43 -2.67 3.09 -12.99
N VAL A 44 -2.39 2.13 -13.88
CA VAL A 44 -3.38 1.56 -14.81
C VAL A 44 -3.98 0.23 -14.32
N LEU A 45 -3.53 -0.26 -13.17
CA LEU A 45 -3.99 -1.53 -12.61
C LEU A 45 -5.20 -1.29 -11.71
N SER A 46 -6.41 -1.49 -12.25
CA SER A 46 -7.65 -1.32 -11.47
C SER A 46 -7.81 -2.35 -10.35
N ASP A 47 -7.12 -3.48 -10.47
CA ASP A 47 -7.06 -4.54 -9.48
C ASP A 47 -6.13 -4.22 -8.29
N VAL A 48 -5.25 -3.24 -8.46
CA VAL A 48 -4.29 -2.83 -7.43
C VAL A 48 -4.72 -1.49 -6.84
N GLN A 49 -5.02 -1.50 -5.55
CA GLN A 49 -5.41 -0.32 -4.79
C GLN A 49 -4.22 0.17 -3.96
N LEU A 50 -3.98 1.47 -3.98
CA LEU A 50 -2.98 2.16 -3.18
C LEU A 50 -3.62 2.71 -1.90
N LEU A 51 -3.02 2.33 -0.78
CA LEU A 51 -3.36 2.78 0.55
C LEU A 51 -2.18 3.60 1.11
N SER A 52 -2.48 4.60 1.92
CA SER A 52 -1.50 5.38 2.68
C SER A 52 -1.77 5.24 4.17
N ILE A 53 -0.70 5.07 4.94
CA ILE A 53 -0.74 4.89 6.39
C ILE A 53 0.33 5.78 7.01
N PRO A 54 0.04 6.53 8.08
CA PRO A 54 1.05 7.28 8.83
C PRO A 54 2.18 6.34 9.27
N LYS A 55 3.45 6.73 9.07
CA LYS A 55 4.58 5.88 9.44
C LYS A 55 4.62 5.53 10.93
N THR A 56 4.14 6.43 11.78
CA THR A 56 4.02 6.19 13.23
C THR A 56 3.15 4.97 13.53
N GLU A 57 1.97 4.91 12.91
CA GLU A 57 1.03 3.80 13.06
C GLU A 57 1.51 2.57 12.31
N TRP A 58 2.11 2.77 11.13
CA TRP A 58 2.66 1.69 10.34
C TRP A 58 3.78 0.96 11.06
N ASP A 59 4.70 1.65 11.75
CA ASP A 59 5.80 1.00 12.47
C ASP A 59 5.29 0.19 13.67
N LEU A 60 4.32 0.76 14.42
CA LEU A 60 3.71 0.13 15.58
C LEU A 60 2.84 -1.08 15.21
N SER A 61 2.02 -0.94 14.17
CA SER A 61 0.98 -1.91 13.79
C SER A 61 1.27 -2.60 12.46
N ARG A 62 2.52 -2.55 11.96
CA ARG A 62 2.93 -3.13 10.66
C ARG A 62 2.40 -4.54 10.47
N ASN A 63 2.72 -5.41 11.43
CA ASN A 63 2.42 -6.82 11.36
C ASN A 63 0.91 -7.06 11.45
N GLU A 64 0.22 -6.33 12.32
CA GLU A 64 -1.22 -6.44 12.49
C GLU A 64 -1.97 -5.99 11.24
N ILE A 65 -1.60 -4.83 10.67
CA ILE A 65 -2.21 -4.29 9.45
C ILE A 65 -1.96 -5.24 8.27
N THR A 66 -0.71 -5.68 8.08
CA THR A 66 -0.36 -6.58 6.97
C THR A 66 -1.05 -7.94 7.13
N SER A 67 -1.10 -8.49 8.35
CA SER A 67 -1.78 -9.75 8.63
C SER A 67 -3.28 -9.63 8.42
N SER A 68 -3.90 -8.55 8.90
CA SER A 68 -5.33 -8.29 8.74
C SER A 68 -5.72 -8.14 7.28
N LEU A 69 -4.92 -7.41 6.49
CA LEU A 69 -5.12 -7.28 5.05
C LEU A 69 -4.99 -8.64 4.35
N ARG A 70 -3.98 -9.44 4.70
CA ARG A 70 -3.80 -10.79 4.11
C ARG A 70 -4.86 -11.80 4.56
N ALA A 71 -5.43 -11.63 5.74
CA ALA A 71 -6.51 -12.45 6.26
C ALA A 71 -7.85 -12.15 5.57
N GLN A 72 -7.97 -11.03 4.85
CA GLN A 72 -9.20 -10.69 4.16
C GLN A 72 -9.45 -11.58 2.95
N VAL A 73 -10.68 -12.07 2.88
CA VAL A 73 -11.18 -12.80 1.72
C VAL A 73 -11.22 -11.87 0.51
N GLY A 74 -10.31 -12.09 -0.42
CA GLY A 74 -10.21 -11.27 -1.64
C GLY A 74 -8.98 -10.39 -1.76
N VAL A 75 -8.07 -10.41 -0.79
CA VAL A 75 -6.74 -9.84 -0.96
C VAL A 75 -5.81 -10.93 -1.49
N LEU A 76 -5.34 -10.78 -2.73
CA LEU A 76 -4.37 -11.69 -3.33
C LEU A 76 -2.97 -11.42 -2.80
N ARG A 77 -2.62 -10.14 -2.71
CA ARG A 77 -1.26 -9.72 -2.38
C ARG A 77 -1.27 -8.37 -1.70
N VAL A 78 -0.37 -8.20 -0.73
CA VAL A 78 -0.08 -6.91 -0.10
C VAL A 78 1.40 -6.64 -0.35
N ASP A 79 1.70 -5.54 -1.02
CA ASP A 79 3.05 -5.10 -1.35
C ASP A 79 3.28 -3.74 -0.72
N VAL A 80 4.25 -3.66 0.18
CA VAL A 80 4.58 -2.40 0.86
C VAL A 80 5.49 -1.61 -0.07
N GLN A 81 5.02 -0.44 -0.50
CA GLN A 81 5.81 0.53 -1.25
C GLN A 81 6.80 1.22 -0.30
N GLU A 82 7.79 0.45 0.11
CA GLU A 82 9.01 0.99 0.69
C GLU A 82 9.74 1.67 -0.47
N VAL A 83 10.00 2.98 -0.36
CA VAL A 83 10.95 3.65 -1.26
C VAL A 83 12.28 3.00 -0.97
N LYS A 84 12.60 1.93 -1.70
CA LYS A 84 13.97 1.52 -1.92
C LYS A 84 14.59 2.73 -2.58
N GLN A 85 15.25 3.56 -1.78
CA GLN A 85 16.14 4.57 -2.29
C GLN A 85 17.02 3.83 -3.28
N ARG A 86 16.83 4.14 -4.56
CA ARG A 86 17.68 3.63 -5.60
C ARG A 86 19.02 4.26 -5.28
N VAL A 87 19.86 3.54 -4.54
CA VAL A 87 21.24 3.92 -4.35
C VAL A 87 21.78 3.89 -5.76
N LYS A 88 21.90 5.08 -6.37
CA LYS A 88 22.80 5.30 -7.48
C LYS A 88 24.13 4.80 -6.94
N ARG A 89 24.52 3.57 -7.30
CA ARG A 89 25.94 3.28 -7.38
C ARG A 89 26.46 4.27 -8.42
N GLY A 90 27.08 5.36 -7.97
CA GLY A 90 28.10 6.00 -8.79
C GLY A 90 29.06 4.89 -9.22
N GLY A 91 29.51 4.82 -10.46
CA GLY A 91 29.99 5.98 -11.20
C GLY A 91 31.25 6.47 -10.52
N ASP A 92 32.33 5.68 -10.57
CA ASP A 92 33.71 6.19 -10.68
C ASP A 92 34.72 5.05 -10.98
N GLU A 93 35.44 5.26 -12.09
CA GLU A 93 36.84 4.90 -12.40
C GLU A 93 37.29 3.43 -12.47
N LEU A 94 37.69 3.00 -13.69
CA LEU A 94 39.04 2.55 -14.08
C LEU A 94 39.15 2.47 -15.61
#